data_AF-A0A329HLH3-F1
#
_entry.id   AF-A0A329HLH3-F1
#
_cell.length_a   1.000
_cell.length_b   1.000
_cell.length_c   1.000
_cell.angle_alpha   90.00
_cell.angle_beta   90.00
_cell.angle_gamma   90.00
#
_symmetry.space_group_name_H-M   'P 1'
#
loop_
_entity.id
_entity.type
_entity.pdbx_description
1 polymer ?
#
loop_
_entity_poly.entity_id
_entity_poly.type
_entity_poly.pdbx_seq_one_letter_code
_entity_poly.pdbx_strand_id
1 'polypeptide(L)'
;MNDLQKQGLELRTKAKELALSALAKHPDGRINGKGVKQAEVFRLCGLDWGDYPKAPSTQQQYWAVALLRELESEGMVEQVEEKGPWRLK
;
A
#
# COMPACT_ATOMS: atom_id res chain seq x y z
N MET A 1 -17.48 -14.45 -12.12
CA MET A 1 -17.08 -13.87 -10.83
C MET A 1 -18.31 -13.86 -9.92
N ASN A 2 -18.26 -14.48 -8.74
CA ASN A 2 -19.37 -14.46 -7.79
C ASN A 2 -19.41 -13.14 -7.01
N ASP A 3 -20.45 -12.92 -6.20
CA ASP A 3 -20.64 -11.62 -5.54
C ASP A 3 -19.56 -11.32 -4.49
N LEU A 4 -19.07 -12.33 -3.77
CA LEU A 4 -17.94 -12.17 -2.84
C LEU A 4 -16.66 -11.73 -3.57
N GLN A 5 -16.40 -12.31 -4.75
CA GLN A 5 -15.26 -11.95 -5.58
C GLN A 5 -15.39 -10.51 -6.13
N LYS A 6 -16.61 -10.05 -6.45
CA LYS A 6 -16.85 -8.66 -6.86
C LYS A 6 -16.60 -7.68 -5.71
N GLN A 7 -17.13 -7.95 -4.53
CA GLN A 7 -16.89 -7.12 -3.33
C GLN A 7 -15.39 -7.08 -2.98
N GLY A 8 -14.71 -8.24 -3.07
CA GLY A 8 -13.27 -8.32 -2.88
C GLY A 8 -12.48 -7.50 -3.91
N LEU A 9 -12.93 -7.44 -5.17
CA LEU A 9 -12.34 -6.57 -6.18
C LEU A 9 -12.56 -5.08 -5.85
N GLU A 10 -13.77 -4.68 -5.46
CA GLU A 10 -14.08 -3.30 -5.07
C GLU A 10 -13.23 -2.83 -3.89
N LEU A 11 -13.05 -3.67 -2.87
CA LEU A 11 -12.20 -3.38 -1.72
C LEU A 11 -10.73 -3.21 -2.13
N ARG A 12 -10.21 -4.08 -3.01
CA ARG A 12 -8.85 -3.96 -3.54
C ARG A 12 -8.67 -2.67 -4.33
N THR A 13 -9.61 -2.32 -5.20
CA THR A 13 -9.58 -1.06 -5.96
C THR A 13 -9.53 0.14 -5.02
N LYS A 14 -10.40 0.21 -4.00
CA LYS A 14 -10.39 1.30 -3.02
C LYS A 14 -9.09 1.35 -2.21
N ALA A 15 -8.53 0.20 -1.82
CA ALA A 15 -7.25 0.14 -1.13
C ALA A 15 -6.11 0.70 -2.00
N LYS A 16 -6.12 0.42 -3.31
CA LYS A 16 -5.14 0.97 -4.27
C LYS A 16 -5.25 2.48 -4.37
N GLU A 17 -6.46 3.01 -4.50
CA GLU A 17 -6.72 4.46 -4.54
C GLU A 17 -6.24 5.18 -3.26
N LEU A 18 -6.42 4.55 -2.10
CA LEU A 18 -5.92 5.06 -0.81
C LEU A 18 -4.39 5.07 -0.78
N ALA A 19 -3.73 3.99 -1.21
CA ALA A 19 -2.27 3.92 -1.26
C ALA A 19 -1.67 5.01 -2.16
N LEU A 20 -2.24 5.21 -3.34
CA LEU A 20 -1.82 6.29 -4.25
C LEU A 20 -2.02 7.68 -3.61
N SER A 21 -3.17 7.90 -2.98
CA SER A 21 -3.47 9.14 -2.27
C SER A 21 -2.50 9.40 -1.11
N ALA A 22 -2.12 8.37 -0.36
CA ALA A 22 -1.16 8.47 0.73
C ALA A 22 0.23 8.87 0.20
N LEU A 23 0.71 8.23 -0.88
CA LEU A 23 1.99 8.57 -1.50
C LEU A 23 1.99 9.99 -2.08
N ALA A 24 0.91 10.42 -2.74
CA ALA A 24 0.80 11.77 -3.30
C ALA A 24 0.85 12.87 -2.22
N LYS A 25 0.27 12.60 -1.05
CA LYS A 25 0.24 13.53 0.10
C LYS A 25 1.54 13.50 0.91
N HIS A 26 2.29 12.41 0.89
CA HIS A 26 3.56 12.29 1.61
C HIS A 26 4.70 12.96 0.83
N PRO A 27 5.54 13.84 1.45
CA PRO A 27 6.64 14.51 0.77
C PRO A 27 7.59 13.57 0.03
N ASP A 28 7.99 12.47 0.69
CA ASP A 28 8.88 11.47 0.08
C ASP A 28 8.17 10.50 -0.88
N GLY A 29 6.83 10.46 -0.90
CA GLY A 29 6.07 9.52 -1.73
C GLY A 29 5.83 9.98 -3.16
N ARG A 30 6.15 11.23 -3.47
CA ARG A 30 6.00 11.81 -4.81
C ARG A 30 7.10 11.33 -5.76
N ILE A 31 6.90 11.63 -7.05
CA ILE A 31 7.90 11.41 -8.09
C ILE A 31 9.23 12.07 -7.67
N ASN A 32 10.34 11.34 -7.85
CA ASN A 32 11.70 11.71 -7.41
C ASN A 32 11.90 11.84 -5.90
N GLY A 33 10.88 11.55 -5.07
CA GLY A 33 11.02 11.48 -3.61
C GLY A 33 11.85 10.29 -3.16
N LYS A 34 12.22 10.28 -1.87
CA LYS A 34 13.00 9.17 -1.27
C LYS A 34 12.20 7.88 -1.10
N GLY A 35 10.88 7.93 -1.33
CA GLY A 35 9.93 6.88 -1.07
C GLY A 35 9.47 6.83 0.38
N VAL A 36 8.36 6.13 0.59
CA VAL A 36 7.71 5.87 1.88
C VAL A 36 7.82 4.39 2.22
N LYS A 37 8.14 4.05 3.48
CA LYS A 37 8.19 2.65 3.90
C LYS A 37 6.81 2.01 3.75
N GLN A 38 6.76 0.74 3.35
CA GLN A 38 5.49 0.00 3.20
C GLN A 38 4.60 0.07 4.45
N ALA A 39 5.18 -0.16 5.64
CA ALA A 39 4.46 -0.08 6.92
C ALA A 39 3.82 1.29 7.15
N GLU A 40 4.47 2.35 6.66
CA GLU A 40 4.00 3.71 6.78
C GLU A 40 2.91 4.02 5.76
N VAL A 41 3.05 3.58 4.51
CA VAL A 41 1.94 3.64 3.53
C VAL A 41 0.69 2.96 4.09
N PHE A 42 0.86 1.76 4.66
CA PHE A 42 -0.20 0.99 5.30
C PHE A 42 -0.91 1.77 6.43
N ARG A 43 -0.12 2.39 7.34
CA ARG A 43 -0.66 3.24 8.42
C ARG A 43 -1.35 4.49 7.90
N LEU A 44 -0.76 5.19 6.92
CA LEU A 44 -1.34 6.40 6.32
C LEU A 44 -2.69 6.14 5.64
N CYS A 45 -2.92 4.91 5.17
CA CYS A 45 -4.21 4.50 4.60
C CYS A 45 -5.27 4.17 5.67
N GLY A 46 -4.94 4.23 6.97
CA GLY A 46 -5.84 3.82 8.05
C GLY A 46 -6.11 2.32 8.08
N LEU A 47 -5.22 1.52 7.48
CA LEU A 47 -5.37 0.07 7.39
C LEU A 47 -4.67 -0.66 8.54
N ASP A 48 -4.02 0.06 9.45
CA ASP A 48 -3.42 -0.50 10.66
C ASP A 48 -4.47 -0.59 11.77
N TRP A 49 -4.77 -1.81 12.24
CA TRP A 49 -5.72 -2.03 13.33
C TRP A 49 -5.08 -1.88 14.71
N GLY A 50 -3.80 -1.50 14.78
CA GLY A 50 -3.02 -1.45 16.01
C GLY A 50 -2.51 -2.82 16.41
N ASP A 51 -1.95 -2.93 17.61
CA ASP A 51 -1.36 -4.17 18.09
C ASP A 51 -2.39 -5.09 18.75
N TYR A 52 -2.47 -6.33 18.25
CA TYR A 52 -3.21 -7.42 18.89
C TYR A 52 -2.26 -8.54 19.33
N PRO A 53 -2.62 -9.32 20.37
CA PRO A 53 -1.90 -10.54 20.72
C PRO A 53 -1.77 -11.47 19.50
N LYS A 54 -0.53 -11.80 19.14
CA LYS A 54 -0.18 -12.63 17.96
C LYS A 54 -0.50 -12.01 16.60
N ALA A 55 -0.88 -10.74 16.53
CA ALA A 55 -1.08 -9.99 15.29
C ALA A 55 -0.66 -8.52 15.46
N PRO A 56 0.62 -8.23 15.71
CA PRO A 56 1.11 -6.86 15.80
C PRO A 56 0.98 -6.13 14.45
N SER A 57 0.93 -4.80 14.48
CA SER A 57 0.87 -3.93 13.29
C SER A 57 1.90 -4.31 12.21
N THR A 58 3.11 -4.66 12.65
CA THR A 58 4.22 -5.08 11.77
C THR A 58 3.96 -6.36 10.98
N GLN A 59 3.05 -7.22 11.44
CA GLN A 59 2.61 -8.42 10.72
C GLN A 59 1.36 -8.16 9.87
N GLN A 60 0.50 -7.20 10.27
CA GLN A 60 -0.70 -6.88 9.51
C GLN A 60 -0.39 -6.30 8.12
N GLN A 61 0.72 -5.58 7.97
CA GLN A 61 1.10 -4.95 6.69
C GLN A 61 1.44 -5.93 5.54
N TYR A 62 1.53 -7.24 5.76
CA TYR A 62 2.00 -8.17 4.73
C TYR A 62 1.09 -8.21 3.49
N TRP A 63 -0.23 -8.03 3.65
CA TRP A 63 -1.12 -7.97 2.50
C TRP A 63 -0.93 -6.68 1.66
N ALA A 64 -0.39 -5.62 2.26
CA ALA A 64 -0.03 -4.39 1.53
C ALA A 64 1.10 -4.63 0.51
N VAL A 65 1.91 -5.69 0.68
CA VAL A 65 2.90 -6.10 -0.34
C VAL A 65 2.21 -6.39 -1.66
N ALA A 66 1.14 -7.20 -1.64
CA ALA A 66 0.41 -7.58 -2.85
C ALA A 66 -0.23 -6.35 -3.52
N LEU A 67 -0.77 -5.44 -2.71
CA LEU A 67 -1.36 -4.18 -3.18
C LEU A 67 -0.36 -3.32 -3.95
N LEU A 68 0.82 -3.09 -3.38
CA LEU A 68 1.87 -2.24 -3.97
C LEU A 68 2.51 -2.89 -5.20
N ARG A 69 2.65 -4.22 -5.21
CA ARG A 69 3.11 -4.96 -6.39
C ARG A 69 2.13 -4.92 -7.55
N GLU A 70 0.82 -4.98 -7.28
CA GLU A 70 -0.20 -4.79 -8.31
C GLU A 70 -0.12 -3.38 -8.90
N LEU A 71 -0.04 -2.34 -8.06
CA LEU A 71 0.14 -0.95 -8.51
C LEU A 71 1.43 -0.74 -9.30
N GLU A 72 2.53 -1.41 -8.93
CA GLU A 72 3.80 -1.36 -9.67
C GLU A 72 3.66 -2.02 -11.05
N SER A 73 2.97 -3.16 -11.12
CA SER A 73 2.66 -3.82 -12.40
C SER A 73 1.75 -2.97 -13.31
N GLU A 74 0.92 -2.12 -12.71
CA GLU A 74 0.08 -1.12 -13.38
C GLU A 74 0.86 0.15 -13.76
N GLY A 75 2.12 0.26 -13.34
CA GLY A 75 3.01 1.39 -13.65
C GLY A 75 2.73 2.66 -12.82
N MET A 76 1.96 2.55 -11.74
CA MET A 76 1.54 3.70 -10.93
C MET A 76 2.54 4.08 -9.82
N VAL A 77 3.29 3.09 -9.35
CA VAL A 77 4.31 3.24 -8.29
C VAL A 77 5.56 2.47 -8.68
N GLU A 78 6.66 2.75 -7.99
CA GLU A 78 7.87 1.94 -8.06
C GLU A 78 8.48 1.76 -6.67
N GLN A 79 9.14 0.61 -6.48
CA GLN A 79 10.01 0.41 -5.33
C GLN A 79 11.40 0.99 -5.65
N VAL A 80 11.89 1.90 -4.80
CA VAL A 80 13.15 2.64 -5.04
C VAL A 80 14.37 1.71 -5.10
N GLU A 81 14.34 0.59 -4.36
CA GLU A 81 15.35 -0.47 -4.36
C GLU A 81 14.69 -1.82 -4.01
N GLU A 82 15.38 -2.95 -4.17
CA GLU A 82 14.81 -4.32 -4.12
C GLU A 82 14.10 -4.69 -2.79
N LYS A 83 14.31 -3.91 -1.72
CA LYS A 83 13.60 -3.99 -0.43
C LYS A 83 13.26 -2.60 0.13
N GLY A 84 13.15 -1.66 -0.79
CA GLY A 84 13.13 -0.24 -0.52
C GLY A 84 11.77 0.35 -0.23
N PRO A 85 11.77 1.66 0.02
CA PRO A 85 10.55 2.44 0.12
C PRO A 85 9.86 2.59 -1.25
N TRP A 86 8.60 3.00 -1.22
CA TRP A 86 7.70 3.10 -2.37
C TRP A 86 7.39 4.56 -2.69
N ARG A 87 7.32 4.90 -3.97
CA ARG A 87 6.91 6.23 -4.44
C ARG A 87 6.06 6.14 -5.70
N LEU A 88 5.41 7.24 -6.04
CA LEU A 88 4.77 7.42 -7.35
C LEU A 88 5.82 7.40 -8.46
N LYS A 89 5.46 6.79 -9.59
CA LYS A 89 6.27 6.74 -10.79
C LYS A 89 5.95 7.91 -11.73
#